data_AF-A0A2E6ED15-F1
#
_entry.id   AF-A0A2E6ED15-F1
#
_cell.length_a   1.000
_cell.length_b   1.000
_cell.length_c   1.000
_cell.angle_alpha   90.00
_cell.angle_beta   90.00
_cell.angle_gamma   90.00
#
_symmetry.space_group_name_H-M   'P 1'
#
loop_
_entity.id
_entity.type
_entity.pdbx_description
1 polymer ?
#
loop_
_entity_poly.entity_id
_entity_poly.type
_entity_poly.pdbx_seq_one_letter_code
_entity_poly.pdbx_strand_id
1 'polypeptide(L)'
;MDWFEKLTGFEETDWASTREKLSVDGARLISNVNGSSYEIGEFELISLEELRKQGSALPPHGETPLKVCLTIGDVRPMHQVTENAGALFQVASQFNMLEMAHPTVTPEDGVTIYQNDHTQGPACAIAAGAATIFRNYFVPINGENGQTEDRQINGISKIQDTLAGALDLPTSDLCTMKNGYFLPEAQNLKRINRYLGSLEEPLIDNIRKKLCVGMHWDIEVTDVDNFPGPQVSQAFCSALPIAYSNLGADSWKELASLVLEAAYEATLWAGVINSARGVSDKVFLTLLGGGAFGNDADWIYQAIERAVSVVSKYPLDVQIVSFGEPTLGLRTLIEEIS
;
A
#
# COMPACT_ATOMS: atom_id res chain seq x y z
N MET A 1 -4.82 5.16 27.36
CA MET A 1 -5.27 5.76 26.10
C MET A 1 -4.32 5.38 24.99
N ASP A 2 -4.73 4.36 24.24
CA ASP A 2 -4.15 4.00 22.95
C ASP A 2 -4.41 5.10 21.90
N TRP A 3 -3.91 4.93 20.69
CA TRP A 3 -4.05 5.92 19.63
C TRP A 3 -5.51 6.09 19.17
N PHE A 4 -6.33 5.03 19.22
CA PHE A 4 -7.72 5.09 18.78
C PHE A 4 -8.55 5.90 19.77
N GLU A 5 -8.44 5.59 21.07
CA GLU A 5 -9.15 6.28 22.15
C GLU A 5 -8.75 7.77 22.22
N LYS A 6 -7.49 8.11 21.91
CA LYS A 6 -7.07 9.52 21.79
C LYS A 6 -7.85 10.28 20.72
N LEU A 7 -8.11 9.66 19.58
CA LEU A 7 -8.81 10.30 18.47
C LEU A 7 -10.33 10.35 18.69
N THR A 8 -10.89 9.23 19.15
CA THR A 8 -12.35 9.01 19.16
C THR A 8 -12.97 9.29 20.53
N GLY A 9 -12.18 9.31 21.61
CA GLY A 9 -12.67 9.50 22.97
C GLY A 9 -13.35 8.26 23.58
N PHE A 10 -13.19 7.08 22.97
CA PHE A 10 -13.66 5.81 23.52
C PHE A 10 -12.74 4.66 23.10
N GLU A 11 -12.65 3.62 23.94
CA GLU A 11 -11.89 2.40 23.63
C GLU A 11 -12.55 1.62 22.49
N GLU A 12 -11.76 1.09 21.57
CA GLU A 12 -12.26 0.19 20.52
C GLU A 12 -12.75 -1.12 21.15
N THR A 13 -13.98 -1.50 20.80
CA THR A 13 -14.65 -2.70 21.34
C THR A 13 -15.04 -3.64 20.19
N ASP A 14 -16.21 -4.28 20.24
CA ASP A 14 -16.68 -5.06 19.10
C ASP A 14 -16.98 -4.16 17.88
N TRP A 15 -16.95 -4.77 16.69
CA TRP A 15 -17.04 -4.05 15.43
C TRP A 15 -18.32 -3.22 15.29
N ALA A 16 -19.47 -3.76 15.72
CA ALA A 16 -20.76 -3.09 15.61
C ALA A 16 -20.85 -1.90 16.57
N SER A 17 -20.55 -2.11 17.86
CA SER A 17 -20.57 -1.04 18.86
C SER A 17 -19.57 0.07 18.56
N THR A 18 -18.40 -0.26 18.00
CA THR A 18 -17.40 0.72 17.57
C THR A 18 -17.94 1.57 16.41
N ARG A 19 -18.51 0.92 15.39
CA ARG A 19 -19.04 1.60 14.21
C ARG A 19 -20.22 2.52 14.54
N GLU A 20 -21.10 2.15 15.46
CA GLU A 20 -22.25 2.98 15.89
C GLU A 20 -21.84 4.31 16.53
N LYS A 21 -20.65 4.35 17.14
CA LYS A 21 -20.09 5.55 17.79
C LYS A 21 -19.38 6.49 16.82
N LEU A 22 -19.27 6.11 15.55
CA LEU A 22 -18.57 6.86 14.51
C LEU A 22 -19.54 7.19 13.37
N SER A 23 -19.26 8.26 12.64
CA SER A 23 -19.97 8.59 11.40
C SER A 23 -19.01 9.18 10.38
N VAL A 24 -19.41 9.13 9.11
CA VAL A 24 -18.68 9.75 7.99
C VAL A 24 -19.61 10.76 7.34
N ASP A 25 -19.14 12.00 7.20
CA ASP A 25 -19.82 13.08 6.50
C ASP A 25 -18.85 13.69 5.48
N GLY A 26 -19.14 13.49 4.19
CA GLY A 26 -18.23 13.83 3.11
C GLY A 26 -16.86 13.16 3.27
N ALA A 27 -15.80 13.97 3.29
CA ALA A 27 -14.42 13.55 3.48
C ALA A 27 -13.96 13.59 4.94
N ARG A 28 -14.89 13.53 5.92
CA ARG A 28 -14.57 13.62 7.35
C ARG A 28 -15.07 12.41 8.14
N LEU A 29 -14.21 11.88 9.00
CA LEU A 29 -14.62 10.98 10.08
C LEU A 29 -15.04 11.82 11.29
N ILE A 30 -16.12 11.44 11.95
CA ILE A 30 -16.67 12.12 13.13
C ILE A 30 -16.83 11.09 14.25
N SER A 31 -16.31 11.41 15.44
CA SER A 31 -16.68 10.67 16.65
C SER A 31 -17.93 11.27 17.28
N ASN A 32 -18.95 10.45 17.44
CA ASN A 32 -20.21 10.83 18.07
C ASN A 32 -20.08 10.90 19.61
N VAL A 33 -18.94 10.47 20.18
CA VAL A 33 -18.70 10.45 21.63
C VAL A 33 -18.06 11.74 22.11
N ASN A 34 -16.98 12.17 21.46
CA ASN A 34 -16.23 13.38 21.86
C ASN A 34 -16.45 14.57 20.91
N GLY A 35 -17.16 14.39 19.79
CA GLY A 35 -17.43 15.43 18.79
C GLY A 35 -16.23 15.79 17.91
N SER A 36 -15.10 15.10 18.05
CA SER A 36 -13.90 15.33 17.22
C SER A 36 -14.15 14.88 15.79
N SER A 37 -13.50 15.56 14.85
CA SER A 37 -13.62 15.26 13.44
C SER A 37 -12.30 15.51 12.72
N TYR A 38 -11.98 14.63 11.77
CA TYR A 38 -10.70 14.62 11.06
C TYR A 38 -10.93 14.43 9.56
N GLU A 39 -10.12 15.07 8.73
CA GLU A 39 -10.17 14.87 7.27
C GLU A 39 -9.61 13.48 6.93
N ILE A 40 -10.45 12.64 6.33
CA ILE A 40 -10.07 11.33 5.80
C ILE A 40 -9.72 11.40 4.32
N GLY A 41 -10.00 12.49 3.60
CA GLY A 41 -9.65 12.61 2.19
C GLY A 41 -10.46 11.66 1.29
N GLU A 42 -9.87 11.26 0.17
CA GLU A 42 -10.54 10.41 -0.84
C GLU A 42 -9.82 9.06 -1.00
N PHE A 43 -10.56 7.96 -0.80
CA PHE A 43 -10.06 6.61 -1.03
C PHE A 43 -10.56 6.03 -2.34
N GLU A 44 -9.67 5.45 -3.13
CA GLU A 44 -9.99 4.68 -4.33
C GLU A 44 -9.15 3.41 -4.45
N LEU A 45 -9.75 2.36 -5.03
CA LEU A 45 -9.03 1.18 -5.48
C LEU A 45 -8.74 1.34 -6.97
N ILE A 46 -7.49 1.60 -7.33
CA ILE A 46 -7.10 1.96 -8.70
C ILE A 46 -6.02 1.01 -9.23
N SER A 47 -6.13 0.61 -10.50
CA SER A 47 -5.14 -0.25 -11.14
C SER A 47 -3.93 0.51 -11.65
N LEU A 48 -2.80 -0.21 -11.80
CA LEU A 48 -1.62 0.32 -12.48
C LEU A 48 -1.94 0.81 -13.89
N GLU A 49 -2.83 0.14 -14.62
CA GLU A 49 -3.29 0.58 -15.95
C GLU A 49 -3.90 1.99 -15.93
N GLU A 50 -4.78 2.24 -14.96
CA GLU A 50 -5.46 3.53 -14.79
C GLU A 50 -4.48 4.63 -14.35
N LEU A 51 -3.62 4.35 -13.37
CA LEU A 51 -2.57 5.27 -12.93
C LEU A 51 -1.60 5.62 -14.07
N ARG A 52 -1.14 4.63 -14.83
CA ARG A 52 -0.28 4.85 -16.00
C ARG A 52 -0.98 5.70 -17.05
N LYS A 53 -2.26 5.45 -17.32
CA LYS A 53 -3.05 6.24 -18.28
C LYS A 53 -3.20 7.70 -17.83
N GLN A 54 -3.52 7.94 -16.57
CA GLN A 54 -3.66 9.28 -16.01
C GLN A 54 -2.31 10.01 -15.99
N GLY A 55 -1.28 9.36 -15.44
CA GLY A 55 0.06 9.91 -15.28
C GLY A 55 0.77 10.22 -16.60
N SER A 56 0.73 9.29 -17.57
CA SER A 56 1.44 9.44 -18.84
C SER A 56 0.87 10.53 -19.76
N ALA A 57 -0.41 10.89 -19.56
CA ALA A 57 -1.06 11.99 -20.27
C ALA A 57 -0.62 13.37 -19.74
N LEU A 58 -0.03 13.42 -18.55
CA LEU A 58 0.49 14.66 -17.97
C LEU A 58 1.84 15.00 -18.61
N PRO A 59 2.03 16.26 -19.02
CA PRO A 59 3.33 16.70 -19.49
C PRO A 59 4.34 16.66 -18.33
N PRO A 60 5.61 16.31 -18.59
CA PRO A 60 6.65 16.51 -17.61
C PRO A 60 6.79 18.01 -17.30
N HIS A 61 6.59 18.39 -16.04
CA HIS A 61 6.63 19.78 -15.60
C HIS A 61 7.77 20.00 -14.61
N GLY A 62 8.84 20.65 -15.05
CA GLY A 62 9.99 21.00 -14.22
C GLY A 62 11.29 20.94 -15.00
N GLU A 63 12.26 21.79 -14.65
CA GLU A 63 13.59 21.81 -15.27
C GLU A 63 14.57 20.86 -14.58
N THR A 64 14.22 20.37 -13.39
CA THR A 64 15.03 19.45 -12.60
C THR A 64 14.79 18.00 -13.01
N PRO A 65 15.82 17.14 -13.03
CA PRO A 65 15.61 15.71 -13.23
C PRO A 65 14.93 15.08 -12.02
N LEU A 66 14.39 13.87 -12.20
CA LEU A 66 14.01 12.99 -11.09
C LEU A 66 15.22 12.83 -10.16
N LYS A 67 14.99 12.88 -8.85
CA LYS A 67 16.01 12.69 -7.83
C LYS A 67 15.66 11.48 -6.98
N VAL A 68 16.61 10.60 -6.75
CA VAL A 68 16.48 9.52 -5.76
C VAL A 68 17.41 9.77 -4.60
N CYS A 69 16.89 9.72 -3.38
CA CYS A 69 17.66 9.85 -2.14
C CYS A 69 17.36 8.69 -1.20
N LEU A 70 18.36 8.32 -0.40
CA LEU A 70 18.15 7.47 0.77
C LEU A 70 17.75 8.32 1.98
N THR A 71 16.64 7.96 2.62
CA THR A 71 16.21 8.51 3.92
C THR A 71 16.23 7.42 4.98
N ILE A 72 16.88 7.68 6.11
CA ILE A 72 16.97 6.74 7.23
C ILE A 72 16.07 7.23 8.37
N GLY A 73 15.18 6.37 8.85
CA GLY A 73 14.36 6.65 10.02
C GLY A 73 13.00 5.98 10.02
N ASP A 74 12.23 6.27 11.07
CA ASP A 74 10.84 5.83 11.20
C ASP A 74 9.93 6.68 10.30
N VAL A 75 9.13 6.00 9.48
CA VAL A 75 8.20 6.63 8.53
C VAL A 75 7.06 7.35 9.25
N ARG A 76 6.67 6.93 10.46
CA ARG A 76 5.56 7.54 11.20
C ARG A 76 5.84 9.01 11.58
N PRO A 77 6.98 9.37 12.20
CA PRO A 77 7.38 10.77 12.36
C PRO A 77 7.50 11.54 11.04
N MET A 78 7.92 10.89 9.94
CA MET A 78 8.04 11.56 8.64
C MET A 78 6.72 12.10 8.10
N HIS A 79 5.58 11.50 8.48
CA HIS A 79 4.24 12.03 8.14
C HIS A 79 3.95 13.36 8.85
N GLN A 80 4.49 13.57 10.04
CA GLN A 80 4.24 14.76 10.88
C GLN A 80 5.07 15.98 10.44
N VAL A 81 6.15 15.74 9.67
CA VAL A 81 7.09 16.77 9.23
C VAL A 81 6.41 17.73 8.25
N THR A 82 6.41 19.03 8.57
CA THR A 82 5.73 20.05 7.76
C THR A 82 6.30 20.16 6.34
N GLU A 83 7.60 19.93 6.17
CA GLU A 83 8.25 19.89 4.85
C GLU A 83 7.77 18.73 3.97
N ASN A 84 7.10 17.73 4.55
CA ASN A 84 6.50 16.61 3.85
C ASN A 84 4.99 16.78 3.65
N ALA A 85 4.42 17.94 3.97
CA ALA A 85 3.03 18.23 3.65
C ALA A 85 2.76 18.02 2.16
N GLY A 86 1.67 17.32 1.85
CA GLY A 86 1.27 16.92 0.51
C GLY A 86 2.03 15.72 -0.06
N ALA A 87 3.09 15.23 0.59
CA ALA A 87 3.89 14.12 0.07
C ALA A 87 3.07 12.82 -0.03
N LEU A 88 3.50 11.94 -0.93
CA LEU A 88 2.94 10.60 -1.09
C LEU A 88 3.81 9.57 -0.35
N PHE A 89 3.20 8.74 0.49
CA PHE A 89 3.86 7.66 1.21
C PHE A 89 3.40 6.29 0.69
N GLN A 90 4.35 5.44 0.28
CA GLN A 90 4.09 4.03 0.02
C GLN A 90 3.92 3.28 1.34
N VAL A 91 2.75 2.69 1.54
CA VAL A 91 2.42 1.92 2.74
C VAL A 91 2.47 0.44 2.43
N ALA A 92 3.30 -0.30 3.18
CA ALA A 92 3.32 -1.75 3.14
C ALA A 92 2.03 -2.27 3.80
N SER A 93 1.17 -2.88 3.00
CA SER A 93 -0.18 -3.31 3.38
C SER A 93 -0.43 -4.72 2.85
N GLN A 94 -1.58 -5.31 3.19
CA GLN A 94 -2.13 -6.48 2.53
C GLN A 94 -3.03 -6.10 1.34
N PHE A 95 -3.43 -7.08 0.53
CA PHE A 95 -4.29 -6.84 -0.64
C PHE A 95 -5.69 -6.33 -0.28
N ASN A 96 -6.08 -6.34 1.00
CA ASN A 96 -7.33 -5.73 1.49
C ASN A 96 -7.15 -4.29 2.02
N MET A 97 -5.97 -3.70 1.87
CA MET A 97 -5.66 -2.32 2.28
C MET A 97 -5.75 -2.08 3.80
N LEU A 98 -5.50 -3.14 4.57
CA LEU A 98 -5.40 -3.17 6.03
C LEU A 98 -4.09 -3.82 6.47
N GLU A 99 -3.62 -3.48 7.67
CA GLU A 99 -2.32 -3.85 8.23
C GLU A 99 -2.43 -4.87 9.38
N MET A 100 -3.28 -5.89 9.18
CA MET A 100 -3.52 -6.94 10.18
C MET A 100 -2.29 -7.85 10.37
N ALA A 101 -1.82 -8.00 11.61
CA ALA A 101 -0.56 -8.70 11.91
C ALA A 101 -0.50 -10.19 11.49
N HIS A 102 -1.64 -10.83 11.23
CA HIS A 102 -1.71 -12.25 10.84
C HIS A 102 -2.94 -12.55 9.95
N PRO A 103 -2.90 -13.60 9.09
CA PRO A 103 -4.05 -14.01 8.29
C PRO A 103 -5.34 -14.36 9.06
N THR A 104 -5.26 -14.59 10.38
CA THR A 104 -6.42 -14.94 11.21
C THR A 104 -6.97 -13.76 12.01
N VAL A 105 -6.36 -12.58 11.90
CA VAL A 105 -6.78 -11.38 12.62
C VAL A 105 -7.63 -10.55 11.67
N THR A 106 -8.94 -10.55 11.84
CA THR A 106 -9.90 -10.05 10.84
C THR A 106 -10.19 -8.56 11.04
N PRO A 107 -10.87 -7.88 10.09
CA PRO A 107 -11.36 -6.50 10.26
C PRO A 107 -12.14 -6.27 11.56
N GLU A 108 -12.86 -7.29 12.03
CA GLU A 108 -13.64 -7.27 13.26
C GLU A 108 -12.82 -7.25 14.54
N ASP A 109 -11.54 -7.66 14.50
CA ASP A 109 -10.60 -7.54 15.61
C ASP A 109 -10.15 -6.09 15.86
N GLY A 110 -10.55 -5.15 14.99
CA GLY A 110 -10.30 -3.72 15.13
C GLY A 110 -8.94 -3.28 14.59
N VAL A 111 -8.69 -1.97 14.66
CA VAL A 111 -7.44 -1.36 14.16
C VAL A 111 -6.51 -0.91 15.28
N THR A 112 -6.97 -0.83 16.53
CA THR A 112 -6.16 -0.46 17.71
C THR A 112 -4.98 -1.40 17.88
N ILE A 113 -5.16 -2.68 17.51
CA ILE A 113 -4.13 -3.72 17.54
C ILE A 113 -2.86 -3.36 16.75
N TYR A 114 -2.93 -2.42 15.79
CA TYR A 114 -1.78 -1.96 15.00
C TYR A 114 -0.68 -1.40 15.89
N GLN A 115 -1.00 -0.89 17.08
CA GLN A 115 0.01 -0.37 18.02
C GLN A 115 0.99 -1.43 18.54
N ASN A 116 0.64 -2.71 18.40
CA ASN A 116 1.46 -3.82 18.85
C ASN A 116 2.37 -4.36 17.73
N ASP A 117 2.23 -3.86 16.51
CA ASP A 117 3.05 -4.22 15.36
C ASP A 117 3.95 -3.03 15.00
N HIS A 118 5.27 -3.24 15.10
CA HIS A 118 6.28 -2.22 14.87
C HIS A 118 6.80 -2.19 13.43
N THR A 119 6.12 -2.85 12.49
CA THR A 119 6.44 -2.76 11.06
C THR A 119 5.96 -1.44 10.46
N GLN A 120 6.46 -1.12 9.26
CA GLN A 120 6.21 0.18 8.62
C GLN A 120 4.74 0.39 8.21
N GLY A 121 4.01 -0.68 7.89
CA GLY A 121 2.59 -0.61 7.53
C GLY A 121 1.74 -0.01 8.67
N PRO A 122 1.67 -0.69 9.82
CA PRO A 122 1.00 -0.19 11.03
C PRO A 122 1.47 1.20 11.45
N ALA A 123 2.76 1.52 11.31
CA ALA A 123 3.29 2.84 11.61
C ALA A 123 2.66 3.94 10.72
N CYS A 124 2.57 3.73 9.41
CA CYS A 124 1.86 4.61 8.48
C CYS A 124 0.36 4.67 8.76
N ALA A 125 -0.27 3.52 9.06
CA ALA A 125 -1.70 3.43 9.35
C ALA A 125 -2.08 4.23 10.61
N ILE A 126 -1.27 4.16 11.67
CA ILE A 126 -1.49 4.93 12.89
C ILE A 126 -1.23 6.43 12.65
N ALA A 127 -0.24 6.78 11.82
CA ALA A 127 0.04 8.18 11.48
C ALA A 127 -1.20 8.90 10.91
N ALA A 128 -2.01 8.19 10.12
CA ALA A 128 -3.28 8.65 9.58
C ALA A 128 -4.47 7.85 10.15
N GLY A 129 -4.56 7.80 11.48
CA GLY A 129 -5.52 7.00 12.23
C GLY A 129 -6.98 7.17 11.81
N ALA A 130 -7.47 8.39 11.55
CA ALA A 130 -8.85 8.58 11.08
C ALA A 130 -9.12 7.92 9.71
N ALA A 131 -8.19 8.08 8.78
CA ALA A 131 -8.23 7.41 7.48
C ALA A 131 -8.16 5.88 7.60
N THR A 132 -7.42 5.37 8.59
CA THR A 132 -7.35 3.93 8.90
C THR A 132 -8.67 3.39 9.44
N ILE A 133 -9.29 4.10 10.38
CA ILE A 133 -10.63 3.76 10.90
C ILE A 133 -11.64 3.72 9.76
N PHE A 134 -11.59 4.70 8.84
CA PHE A 134 -12.44 4.71 7.65
C PHE A 134 -12.26 3.45 6.79
N ARG A 135 -11.01 3.06 6.46
CA ARG A 135 -10.71 1.88 5.63
C ARG A 135 -11.23 0.57 6.26
N ASN A 136 -11.30 0.49 7.58
CA ASN A 136 -11.85 -0.69 8.26
C ASN A 136 -13.38 -0.66 8.36
N TYR A 137 -13.97 0.44 8.82
CA TYR A 137 -15.38 0.47 9.24
C TYR A 137 -16.35 1.08 8.23
N PHE A 138 -15.86 1.85 7.25
CA PHE A 138 -16.70 2.70 6.42
C PHE A 138 -16.42 2.63 4.91
N VAL A 139 -15.28 2.06 4.48
CA VAL A 139 -14.97 1.95 3.05
C VAL A 139 -16.09 1.21 2.29
N PRO A 140 -16.59 1.75 1.18
CA PRO A 140 -17.68 1.13 0.45
C PRO A 140 -17.20 -0.10 -0.33
N ILE A 141 -17.86 -1.24 -0.12
CA ILE A 141 -17.59 -2.52 -0.80
C ILE A 141 -18.93 -3.14 -1.18
N ASN A 142 -19.17 -3.29 -2.48
CA ASN A 142 -20.36 -3.94 -3.02
C ASN A 142 -21.70 -3.38 -2.47
N GLY A 143 -21.76 -2.08 -2.18
CA GLY A 143 -22.96 -1.41 -1.66
C GLY A 143 -23.12 -1.45 -0.13
N GLU A 144 -22.19 -2.09 0.58
CA GLU A 144 -22.10 -2.06 2.04
C GLU A 144 -20.86 -1.28 2.49
N ASN A 145 -20.85 -0.82 3.74
CA ASN A 145 -19.75 -0.04 4.30
C ASN A 145 -18.94 -0.87 5.29
N GLY A 146 -17.62 -0.79 5.18
CA GLY A 146 -16.67 -1.45 6.05
C GLY A 146 -16.32 -2.87 5.61
N GLN A 147 -15.11 -3.26 5.98
CA GLN A 147 -14.53 -4.58 5.80
C GLN A 147 -14.93 -5.50 6.95
N THR A 148 -15.18 -6.76 6.60
CA THR A 148 -15.47 -7.88 7.50
C THR A 148 -14.67 -9.10 7.03
N GLU A 149 -14.65 -10.20 7.78
CA GLU A 149 -14.00 -11.45 7.37
C GLU A 149 -14.51 -11.92 5.99
N ASP A 150 -15.82 -11.83 5.77
CA ASP A 150 -16.50 -12.30 4.56
C ASP A 150 -16.57 -11.26 3.42
N ARG A 151 -16.17 -10.01 3.67
CA ARG A 151 -16.23 -8.92 2.69
C ARG A 151 -15.03 -8.01 2.80
N GLN A 152 -14.10 -8.17 1.87
CA GLN A 152 -12.84 -7.43 1.86
C GLN A 152 -12.53 -6.88 0.47
N ILE A 153 -11.77 -5.80 0.44
CA ILE A 153 -11.09 -5.36 -0.77
C ILE A 153 -10.09 -6.45 -1.18
N ASN A 154 -9.89 -6.62 -2.49
CA ASN A 154 -8.88 -7.51 -3.01
C ASN A 154 -8.15 -6.87 -4.20
N GLY A 155 -7.00 -6.25 -3.90
CA GLY A 155 -6.16 -5.55 -4.87
C GLY A 155 -5.50 -6.45 -5.92
N ILE A 156 -5.39 -7.75 -5.67
CA ILE A 156 -4.80 -8.72 -6.63
C ILE A 156 -5.86 -9.47 -7.47
N SER A 157 -7.15 -9.26 -7.20
CA SER A 157 -8.27 -9.97 -7.85
C SER A 157 -8.17 -10.04 -9.38
N LYS A 158 -7.91 -8.91 -10.07
CA LYS A 158 -7.78 -8.90 -11.53
C LYS A 158 -6.59 -9.74 -12.04
N ILE A 159 -5.49 -9.80 -11.29
CA ILE A 159 -4.36 -10.70 -11.60
C ILE A 159 -4.76 -12.16 -11.36
N GLN A 160 -5.46 -12.44 -10.27
CA GLN A 160 -5.96 -13.79 -9.96
C GLN A 160 -6.83 -14.33 -11.09
N ASP A 161 -7.82 -13.55 -11.54
CA ASP A 161 -8.71 -13.95 -12.63
C ASP A 161 -7.95 -14.17 -13.94
N THR A 162 -6.97 -13.31 -14.22
CA THR A 162 -6.11 -13.43 -15.41
C THR A 162 -5.29 -14.72 -15.38
N LEU A 163 -4.66 -15.03 -14.24
CA LEU A 163 -3.85 -16.23 -14.08
C LEU A 163 -4.70 -17.50 -14.05
N ALA A 164 -5.84 -17.48 -13.37
CA ALA A 164 -6.78 -18.59 -13.30
C ALA A 164 -7.31 -18.95 -14.70
N GLY A 165 -7.73 -17.94 -15.48
CA GLY A 165 -8.16 -18.14 -16.87
C GLY A 165 -7.06 -18.69 -17.77
N ALA A 166 -5.83 -18.19 -17.65
CA ALA A 166 -4.69 -18.69 -18.42
C ALA A 166 -4.29 -20.13 -18.07
N LEU A 167 -4.54 -20.56 -16.83
CA LEU A 167 -4.24 -21.90 -16.34
C LEU A 167 -5.40 -22.87 -16.45
N ASP A 168 -6.56 -22.44 -16.97
CA ASP A 168 -7.81 -23.20 -17.02
C ASP A 168 -8.20 -23.76 -15.64
N LEU A 169 -8.25 -22.84 -14.65
CA LEU A 169 -8.63 -23.14 -13.27
C LEU A 169 -9.74 -22.18 -12.80
N PRO A 170 -10.64 -22.62 -11.90
CA PRO A 170 -11.44 -21.69 -11.10
C PRO A 170 -10.54 -20.74 -10.30
N THR A 171 -10.91 -19.46 -10.17
CA THR A 171 -10.15 -18.48 -9.36
C THR A 171 -9.98 -18.94 -7.91
N SER A 172 -11.01 -19.58 -7.33
CA SER A 172 -10.97 -20.18 -5.98
C SER A 172 -9.88 -21.24 -5.81
N ASP A 173 -9.51 -21.91 -6.89
CA ASP A 173 -8.56 -23.01 -6.88
C ASP A 173 -7.13 -22.51 -7.12
N LEU A 174 -6.95 -21.26 -7.58
CA LEU A 174 -5.64 -20.67 -7.79
C LEU A 174 -4.89 -20.48 -6.46
N CYS A 175 -5.58 -19.89 -5.48
CA CYS A 175 -5.08 -19.65 -4.13
C CYS A 175 -6.23 -19.39 -3.15
N THR A 176 -5.97 -19.59 -1.87
CA THR A 176 -6.84 -19.07 -0.81
C THR A 176 -6.46 -17.62 -0.53
N MET A 177 -7.43 -16.71 -0.66
CA MET A 177 -7.30 -15.37 -0.06
C MET A 177 -7.79 -15.45 1.38
N LYS A 178 -6.94 -15.09 2.34
CA LYS A 178 -7.32 -15.05 3.75
C LYS A 178 -6.88 -13.74 4.36
N ASN A 179 -7.83 -12.85 4.68
CA ASN A 179 -7.56 -11.54 5.26
C ASN A 179 -6.54 -10.69 4.47
N GLY A 180 -6.68 -10.64 3.15
CA GLY A 180 -5.73 -9.94 2.27
C GLY A 180 -4.42 -10.70 1.98
N TYR A 181 -4.19 -11.89 2.55
CA TYR A 181 -3.02 -12.72 2.26
C TYR A 181 -3.30 -13.66 1.08
N PHE A 182 -2.41 -13.66 0.08
CA PHE A 182 -2.43 -14.58 -1.05
C PHE A 182 -1.71 -15.89 -0.69
N LEU A 183 -2.46 -16.98 -0.51
CA LEU A 183 -1.93 -18.26 -0.02
C LEU A 183 -2.17 -19.39 -1.05
N PRO A 184 -1.23 -19.63 -1.98
CA PRO A 184 -1.35 -20.68 -2.98
C PRO A 184 -0.87 -22.02 -2.43
N GLU A 185 -1.39 -23.11 -3.00
CA GLU A 185 -0.75 -24.42 -2.85
C GLU A 185 0.52 -24.51 -3.71
N ALA A 186 1.46 -25.36 -3.31
CA ALA A 186 2.73 -25.57 -4.01
C ALA A 186 2.56 -25.86 -5.51
N GLN A 187 1.55 -26.68 -5.86
CA GLN A 187 1.28 -27.07 -7.24
C GLN A 187 0.81 -25.88 -8.10
N ASN A 188 -0.01 -25.00 -7.54
CA ASN A 188 -0.56 -23.85 -8.26
C ASN A 188 0.48 -22.75 -8.38
N LEU A 189 1.26 -22.48 -7.33
CA LEU A 189 2.38 -21.56 -7.42
C LEU A 189 3.38 -21.99 -8.50
N LYS A 190 3.71 -23.29 -8.58
CA LYS A 190 4.57 -23.82 -9.64
C LYS A 190 3.99 -23.64 -11.05
N ARG A 191 2.67 -23.79 -11.21
CA ARG A 191 1.98 -23.55 -12.49
C ARG A 191 2.01 -22.08 -12.88
N ILE A 192 1.73 -21.18 -11.92
CA ILE A 192 1.78 -19.73 -12.12
C ILE A 192 3.18 -19.31 -12.58
N ASN A 193 4.23 -19.68 -11.85
CA ASN A 193 5.60 -19.27 -12.21
C ASN A 193 6.06 -19.87 -13.54
N ARG A 194 5.69 -21.12 -13.86
CA ARG A 194 5.98 -21.69 -15.18
C ARG A 194 5.29 -20.90 -16.30
N TYR A 195 4.04 -20.52 -16.09
CA TYR A 195 3.30 -19.72 -17.05
C TYR A 195 3.95 -18.35 -17.23
N LEU A 196 4.19 -17.62 -16.15
CA LEU A 196 4.86 -16.31 -16.18
C LEU A 196 6.23 -16.40 -16.86
N GLY A 197 7.08 -17.36 -16.48
CA GLY A 197 8.39 -17.56 -17.09
C GLY A 197 8.38 -18.01 -18.55
N SER A 198 7.21 -18.31 -19.12
CA SER A 198 7.04 -18.62 -20.55
C SER A 198 6.57 -17.42 -21.39
N LEU A 199 6.17 -16.32 -20.74
CA LEU A 199 5.65 -15.13 -21.41
C LEU A 199 6.78 -14.17 -21.79
N GLU A 200 6.55 -13.44 -22.88
CA GLU A 200 7.38 -12.29 -23.25
C GLU A 200 6.95 -11.03 -22.49
N GLU A 201 7.84 -10.04 -22.38
CA GLU A 201 7.63 -8.81 -21.59
C GLU A 201 6.28 -8.12 -21.87
N PRO A 202 5.82 -7.92 -23.12
CA PRO A 202 4.52 -7.29 -23.37
C PRO A 202 3.33 -8.04 -22.74
N LEU A 203 3.41 -9.37 -22.64
CA LEU A 203 2.37 -10.18 -22.01
C LEU A 203 2.46 -10.13 -20.49
N ILE A 204 3.68 -10.10 -19.93
CA ILE A 204 3.90 -9.85 -18.50
C ILE A 204 3.38 -8.47 -18.10
N ASP A 205 3.66 -7.43 -18.90
CA ASP A 205 3.19 -6.07 -18.66
C ASP A 205 1.65 -5.97 -18.65
N ASN A 206 0.97 -6.77 -19.48
CA ASN A 206 -0.49 -6.84 -19.46
C ASN A 206 -1.05 -7.41 -18.14
N ILE A 207 -0.30 -8.28 -17.46
CA ILE A 207 -0.66 -8.79 -16.14
C ILE A 207 -0.29 -7.77 -15.05
N ARG A 208 0.90 -7.15 -15.10
CA ARG A 208 1.31 -6.09 -14.14
C ARG A 208 0.28 -4.97 -14.04
N LYS A 209 -0.21 -4.51 -15.20
CA LYS A 209 -1.26 -3.48 -15.32
C LYS A 209 -2.52 -3.76 -14.51
N LYS A 210 -2.80 -5.02 -14.19
CA LYS A 210 -4.01 -5.45 -13.48
C LYS A 210 -3.89 -5.36 -11.96
N LEU A 211 -2.70 -5.15 -11.40
CA LEU A 211 -2.58 -4.92 -9.96
C LEU A 211 -3.33 -3.65 -9.58
N CYS A 212 -4.16 -3.73 -8.55
CA CYS A 212 -4.77 -2.56 -7.92
C CYS A 212 -4.08 -2.25 -6.58
N VAL A 213 -3.90 -0.95 -6.33
CA VAL A 213 -3.42 -0.38 -5.06
C VAL A 213 -4.54 0.46 -4.44
N GLY A 214 -4.54 0.58 -3.11
CA GLY A 214 -5.43 1.52 -2.43
C GLY A 214 -4.79 2.90 -2.41
N MET A 215 -5.36 3.87 -3.12
CA MET A 215 -4.92 5.27 -3.02
C MET A 215 -5.80 6.00 -2.03
N HIS A 216 -5.19 6.67 -1.06
CA HIS A 216 -5.88 7.53 -0.10
C HIS A 216 -5.28 8.93 -0.18
N TRP A 217 -5.99 9.84 -0.84
CA TRP A 217 -5.51 11.18 -1.17
C TRP A 217 -5.84 12.18 -0.07
N ASP A 218 -4.89 13.07 0.20
CA ASP A 218 -5.05 14.28 1.03
C ASP A 218 -5.62 14.04 2.45
N ILE A 219 -5.18 12.95 3.08
CA ILE A 219 -5.59 12.55 4.43
C ILE A 219 -4.92 13.43 5.48
N GLU A 220 -5.63 13.77 6.55
CA GLU A 220 -5.02 14.43 7.70
C GLU A 220 -4.19 13.45 8.52
N VAL A 221 -2.95 13.85 8.84
CA VAL A 221 -2.10 13.12 9.78
C VAL A 221 -2.64 13.38 11.20
N THR A 222 -3.14 12.33 11.84
CA THR A 222 -3.80 12.44 13.15
C THR A 222 -2.92 12.05 14.33
N ASP A 223 -1.71 11.59 14.08
CA ASP A 223 -0.71 11.32 15.11
C ASP A 223 0.16 12.56 15.38
N VAL A 224 -0.48 13.64 15.83
CA VAL A 224 0.17 14.93 16.11
C VAL A 224 -0.30 15.48 17.46
N ASP A 225 0.53 16.33 18.08
CA ASP A 225 0.18 16.97 19.35
C ASP A 225 -0.85 18.10 19.18
N ASN A 226 -0.90 18.74 18.00
CA ASN A 226 -1.78 19.86 17.71
C ASN A 226 -2.51 19.64 16.38
N PHE A 227 -3.82 19.85 16.40
CA PHE A 227 -4.69 19.75 15.23
C PHE A 227 -4.98 21.14 14.62
N PRO A 228 -5.19 21.24 13.29
CA PRO A 228 -5.12 20.14 12.32
C PRO A 228 -3.67 19.70 12.03
N GLY A 229 -3.48 18.42 11.73
CA GLY A 229 -2.20 17.90 11.26
C GLY A 229 -1.90 18.28 9.80
N PRO A 230 -0.67 18.08 9.30
CA PRO A 230 -0.40 18.20 7.87
C PRO A 230 -1.23 17.18 7.09
N GLN A 231 -1.53 17.49 5.83
CA GLN A 231 -2.14 16.53 4.91
C GLN A 231 -1.07 15.79 4.13
N VAL A 232 -1.28 14.50 3.88
CA VAL A 232 -0.41 13.64 3.06
C VAL A 232 -1.27 12.72 2.20
N SER A 233 -0.66 11.98 1.27
CA SER A 233 -1.34 10.89 0.57
C SER A 233 -0.67 9.56 0.89
N GLN A 234 -1.42 8.47 0.87
CA GLN A 234 -0.91 7.11 1.11
C GLN A 234 -1.28 6.17 -0.05
N ALA A 235 -0.30 5.42 -0.55
CA ALA A 235 -0.47 4.35 -1.52
C ALA A 235 -0.31 2.99 -0.81
N PHE A 236 -1.42 2.31 -0.52
CA PHE A 236 -1.46 0.99 0.09
C PHE A 236 -1.13 -0.07 -0.93
N CYS A 237 0.07 -0.64 -0.81
CA CYS A 237 0.63 -1.62 -1.71
C CYS A 237 0.91 -2.91 -0.96
N SER A 238 0.64 -4.06 -1.57
CA SER A 238 0.97 -5.37 -1.00
C SER A 238 2.05 -6.05 -1.82
N ALA A 239 3.03 -6.62 -1.13
CA ALA A 239 3.87 -7.68 -1.68
C ALA A 239 3.17 -9.04 -1.48
N LEU A 240 3.80 -10.13 -1.94
CA LEU A 240 3.33 -11.48 -1.63
C LEU A 240 3.85 -11.94 -0.25
N PRO A 241 3.04 -12.68 0.53
CA PRO A 241 3.39 -13.08 1.89
C PRO A 241 4.22 -14.38 1.90
N ILE A 242 5.44 -14.34 1.36
CA ILE A 242 6.31 -15.52 1.17
C ILE A 242 6.55 -16.27 2.49
N ALA A 243 6.89 -15.53 3.54
CA ALA A 243 7.17 -16.07 4.88
C ALA A 243 5.94 -16.68 5.59
N TYR A 244 4.73 -16.46 5.07
CA TYR A 244 3.49 -17.05 5.59
C TYR A 244 3.12 -18.35 4.86
N SER A 245 4.08 -18.92 4.11
CA SER A 245 3.94 -20.21 3.44
C SER A 245 5.10 -21.13 3.80
N ASN A 246 4.88 -22.45 3.70
CA ASN A 246 5.96 -23.44 3.82
C ASN A 246 6.70 -23.68 2.47
N LEU A 247 6.54 -22.77 1.51
CA LEU A 247 7.09 -22.89 0.16
C LEU A 247 8.45 -22.16 0.10
N GLY A 248 9.42 -22.72 -0.63
CA GLY A 248 10.73 -22.09 -0.79
C GLY A 248 10.64 -20.76 -1.54
N ALA A 249 11.39 -19.75 -1.10
CA ALA A 249 11.36 -18.39 -1.66
C ALA A 249 11.51 -18.40 -3.19
N ASP A 250 12.45 -19.14 -3.75
CA ASP A 250 12.67 -19.23 -5.21
C ASP A 250 11.42 -19.62 -6.01
N SER A 251 10.49 -20.37 -5.41
CA SER A 251 9.23 -20.74 -6.06
C SER A 251 8.26 -19.58 -6.24
N TRP A 252 8.52 -18.43 -5.63
CA TRP A 252 7.70 -17.22 -5.72
C TRP A 252 8.22 -16.20 -6.72
N LYS A 253 9.47 -16.34 -7.17
CA LYS A 253 10.23 -15.27 -7.82
C LYS A 253 9.47 -14.53 -8.92
N GLU A 254 8.87 -15.24 -9.88
CA GLU A 254 8.22 -14.58 -11.04
C GLU A 254 6.98 -13.80 -10.61
N LEU A 255 6.13 -14.41 -9.76
CA LEU A 255 4.92 -13.74 -9.29
C LEU A 255 5.25 -12.59 -8.32
N ALA A 256 6.24 -12.78 -7.44
CA ALA A 256 6.66 -11.77 -6.48
C ALA A 256 7.26 -10.55 -7.18
N SER A 257 8.16 -10.77 -8.14
CA SER A 257 8.76 -9.69 -8.94
C SER A 257 7.68 -8.92 -9.71
N LEU A 258 6.74 -9.62 -10.36
CA LEU A 258 5.62 -9.00 -11.07
C LEU A 258 4.78 -8.08 -10.16
N VAL A 259 4.44 -8.54 -8.96
CA VAL A 259 3.66 -7.76 -7.99
C VAL A 259 4.44 -6.56 -7.46
N LEU A 260 5.72 -6.74 -7.11
CA LEU A 260 6.60 -5.66 -6.64
C LEU A 260 6.78 -4.59 -7.72
N GLU A 261 7.11 -4.99 -8.95
CA GLU A 261 7.26 -4.07 -10.09
C GLU A 261 5.99 -3.24 -10.31
N ALA A 262 4.82 -3.88 -10.25
CA ALA A 262 3.56 -3.19 -10.44
C ALA A 262 3.24 -2.23 -9.28
N ALA A 263 3.54 -2.61 -8.03
CA ALA A 263 3.29 -1.78 -6.85
C ALA A 263 4.17 -0.52 -6.82
N TYR A 264 5.47 -0.66 -7.09
CA TYR A 264 6.38 0.49 -7.16
C TYR A 264 6.03 1.41 -8.32
N GLU A 265 5.72 0.85 -9.51
CA GLU A 265 5.32 1.66 -10.65
C GLU A 265 3.99 2.41 -10.38
N ALA A 266 3.02 1.75 -9.75
CA ALA A 266 1.75 2.38 -9.38
C ALA A 266 1.97 3.56 -8.43
N THR A 267 2.82 3.37 -7.42
CA THR A 267 3.16 4.43 -6.46
C THR A 267 3.81 5.63 -7.14
N LEU A 268 4.76 5.41 -8.05
CA LEU A 268 5.43 6.51 -8.75
C LEU A 268 4.50 7.23 -9.74
N TRP A 269 3.61 6.52 -10.43
CA TRP A 269 2.58 7.18 -11.23
C TRP A 269 1.61 8.01 -10.38
N ALA A 270 1.23 7.51 -9.20
CA ALA A 270 0.47 8.29 -8.23
C ALA A 270 1.24 9.55 -7.79
N GLY A 271 2.56 9.45 -7.61
CA GLY A 271 3.44 10.60 -7.36
C GLY A 271 3.43 11.63 -8.49
N VAL A 272 3.50 11.19 -9.75
CA VAL A 272 3.38 12.07 -10.93
C VAL A 272 2.04 12.81 -10.93
N ILE A 273 0.95 12.11 -10.63
CA ILE A 273 -0.39 12.69 -10.56
C ILE A 273 -0.46 13.71 -9.41
N ASN A 274 0.07 13.37 -8.23
CA ASN A 274 0.11 14.25 -7.06
C ASN A 274 0.89 15.54 -7.34
N SER A 275 2.03 15.43 -8.03
CA SER A 275 2.84 16.57 -8.45
C SER A 275 2.09 17.47 -9.44
N ALA A 276 1.45 16.87 -10.45
CA ALA A 276 0.70 17.64 -11.46
C ALA A 276 -0.57 18.31 -10.92
N ARG A 277 -1.14 17.80 -9.82
CA ARG A 277 -2.20 18.47 -9.05
C ARG A 277 -1.70 19.71 -8.31
N GLY A 278 -0.39 19.94 -8.25
CA GLY A 278 0.24 21.05 -7.53
C GLY A 278 0.36 20.80 -6.03
N VAL A 279 0.27 19.54 -5.58
CA VAL A 279 0.29 19.18 -4.16
C VAL A 279 1.73 18.97 -3.67
N SER A 280 2.41 17.94 -4.18
CA SER A 280 3.82 17.65 -3.86
C SER A 280 4.44 16.69 -4.87
N ASP A 281 5.72 16.88 -5.16
CA ASP A 281 6.57 16.00 -5.96
C ASP A 281 7.34 14.96 -5.12
N LYS A 282 7.22 15.01 -3.79
CA LYS A 282 7.88 14.09 -2.87
C LYS A 282 7.15 12.75 -2.78
N VAL A 283 7.89 11.66 -2.95
CA VAL A 283 7.38 10.30 -2.83
C VAL A 283 8.29 9.48 -1.91
N PHE A 284 7.74 8.96 -0.82
CA PHE A 284 8.44 8.06 0.09
C PHE A 284 8.16 6.61 -0.29
N LEU A 285 9.20 5.88 -0.71
CA LEU A 285 9.13 4.46 -1.01
C LEU A 285 9.66 3.65 0.17
N THR A 286 8.95 2.58 0.52
CA THR A 286 9.40 1.63 1.55
C THR A 286 10.00 0.39 0.88
N LEU A 287 10.71 -0.45 1.63
CA LEU A 287 11.18 -1.76 1.14
C LEU A 287 10.05 -2.78 1.24
N LEU A 288 9.11 -2.68 0.30
CA LEU A 288 7.84 -3.37 0.29
C LEU A 288 8.02 -4.89 0.39
N GLY A 289 7.54 -5.46 1.50
CA GLY A 289 7.57 -6.91 1.74
C GLY A 289 8.92 -7.49 2.16
N GLY A 290 9.98 -6.68 2.30
CA GLY A 290 11.32 -7.16 2.71
C GLY A 290 11.48 -7.52 4.19
N GLY A 291 10.46 -7.21 5.01
CA GLY A 291 10.39 -7.56 6.43
C GLY A 291 9.55 -8.81 6.67
N ALA A 292 8.40 -8.66 7.33
CA ALA A 292 7.52 -9.76 7.74
C ALA A 292 7.09 -10.68 6.58
N PHE A 293 6.92 -10.14 5.37
CA PHE A 293 6.50 -10.94 4.21
C PHE A 293 7.64 -11.74 3.58
N GLY A 294 8.90 -11.44 3.89
CA GLY A 294 10.06 -12.23 3.47
C GLY A 294 10.36 -12.21 1.96
N ASN A 295 10.10 -11.09 1.28
CA ASN A 295 10.51 -10.91 -0.12
C ASN A 295 12.03 -10.70 -0.19
N ASP A 296 12.63 -11.27 -1.25
CA ASP A 296 14.06 -11.11 -1.49
C ASP A 296 14.41 -9.65 -1.81
N ALA A 297 15.51 -9.17 -1.23
CA ALA A 297 15.93 -7.79 -1.40
C ALA A 297 16.24 -7.45 -2.86
N ASP A 298 16.81 -8.38 -3.63
CA ASP A 298 17.16 -8.12 -5.03
C ASP A 298 15.92 -7.91 -5.89
N TRP A 299 14.81 -8.61 -5.60
CA TRP A 299 13.55 -8.43 -6.33
C TRP A 299 12.93 -7.06 -6.05
N ILE A 300 13.05 -6.60 -4.79
CA ILE A 300 12.61 -5.27 -4.37
C ILE A 300 13.45 -4.20 -5.08
N TYR A 301 14.78 -4.35 -5.09
CA TYR A 301 15.69 -3.37 -5.70
C TYR A 301 15.46 -3.27 -7.22
N GLN A 302 15.34 -4.40 -7.91
CA GLN A 302 15.03 -4.42 -9.35
C GLN A 302 13.68 -3.79 -9.67
N ALA A 303 12.67 -4.02 -8.82
CA ALA A 303 11.35 -3.42 -9.00
C ALA A 303 11.37 -1.89 -8.83
N ILE A 304 12.14 -1.39 -7.85
CA ILE A 304 12.37 0.05 -7.64
C ILE A 304 13.09 0.66 -8.84
N GLU A 305 14.22 0.09 -9.25
CA GLU A 305 15.00 0.56 -10.40
C GLU A 305 14.14 0.67 -11.65
N ARG A 306 13.39 -0.39 -11.95
CA ARG A 306 12.47 -0.44 -13.09
C ARG A 306 11.41 0.67 -12.98
N ALA A 307 10.79 0.84 -11.82
CA ALA A 307 9.75 1.85 -11.63
C ALA A 307 10.30 3.28 -11.79
N VAL A 308 11.47 3.59 -11.24
CA VAL A 308 12.16 4.88 -11.40
C VAL A 308 12.47 5.15 -12.87
N SER A 309 12.97 4.14 -13.60
CA SER A 309 13.23 4.25 -15.04
C SER A 309 11.97 4.60 -15.84
N VAL A 310 10.81 3.99 -15.51
CA VAL A 310 9.52 4.26 -16.18
C VAL A 310 9.09 5.72 -16.04
N VAL A 311 9.31 6.35 -14.89
CA VAL A 311 8.92 7.74 -14.63
C VAL A 311 10.09 8.73 -14.73
N SER A 312 11.25 8.32 -15.24
CA SER A 312 12.50 9.10 -15.28
C SER A 312 12.38 10.51 -15.89
N LYS A 313 11.40 10.71 -16.78
CA LYS A 313 11.12 12.02 -17.38
C LYS A 313 10.40 13.01 -16.45
N TYR A 314 9.83 12.55 -15.34
CA TYR A 314 9.06 13.36 -14.39
C TYR A 314 9.92 13.76 -13.19
N PRO A 315 9.87 15.02 -12.76
CA PRO A 315 10.76 15.55 -11.72
C PRO A 315 10.25 15.23 -10.32
N LEU A 316 10.26 13.94 -9.96
CA LEU A 316 9.91 13.51 -8.60
C LEU A 316 11.11 13.58 -7.66
N ASP A 317 10.86 13.91 -6.39
CA ASP A 317 11.82 13.75 -5.29
C ASP A 317 11.52 12.45 -4.55
N VAL A 318 12.15 11.37 -4.99
CA VAL A 318 11.93 10.01 -4.49
C VAL A 318 12.83 9.75 -3.29
N GLN A 319 12.22 9.49 -2.14
CA GLN A 319 12.86 9.18 -0.88
C GLN A 319 12.70 7.69 -0.56
N ILE A 320 13.77 6.90 -0.71
CA ILE A 320 13.76 5.49 -0.34
C ILE A 320 14.03 5.38 1.16
N VAL A 321 13.05 4.88 1.90
CA VAL A 321 13.04 4.83 3.37
C VAL A 321 13.62 3.52 3.87
N SER A 322 14.69 3.61 4.65
CA SER A 322 15.23 2.52 5.46
C SER A 322 14.98 2.81 6.94
N PHE A 323 14.31 1.89 7.65
CA PHE A 323 14.07 2.06 9.10
C PHE A 323 15.37 2.10 9.91
N GLY A 324 16.34 1.26 9.54
CA GLY A 324 17.65 1.17 10.17
C GLY A 324 18.78 1.46 9.19
N GLU A 325 19.98 1.05 9.59
CA GLU A 325 21.18 1.15 8.76
C GLU A 325 20.95 0.43 7.42
N PRO A 326 21.05 1.13 6.27
CA PRO A 326 20.84 0.55 4.96
C PRO A 326 21.90 -0.52 4.66
N THR A 327 21.49 -1.58 3.95
CA THR A 327 22.41 -2.59 3.44
C THR A 327 23.35 -1.99 2.39
N LEU A 328 24.48 -2.66 2.13
CA LEU A 328 25.36 -2.28 1.02
C LEU A 328 24.62 -2.31 -0.33
N GLY A 329 23.78 -3.34 -0.55
CA GLY A 329 22.99 -3.47 -1.78
C GLY A 329 22.03 -2.28 -1.98
N LEU A 330 21.35 -1.83 -0.92
CA LEU A 330 20.49 -0.65 -1.00
C LEU A 330 21.30 0.62 -1.31
N ARG A 331 22.49 0.79 -0.71
CA ARG A 331 23.35 1.94 -1.00
C ARG A 331 23.80 1.94 -2.47
N THR A 332 24.19 0.78 -2.99
CA THR A 332 24.58 0.60 -4.40
C THR A 332 23.42 0.91 -5.34
N LEU A 333 22.21 0.40 -5.06
CA LEU A 333 21.01 0.73 -5.84
C LEU A 333 20.82 2.25 -5.96
N ILE A 334 20.90 2.97 -4.83
CA ILE A 334 20.71 4.43 -4.81
C ILE A 334 21.75 5.10 -5.70
N GLU A 335 23.03 4.74 -5.60
CA GLU A 335 24.09 5.29 -6.45
C GLU A 335 23.86 5.05 -7.95
N GLU A 336 23.20 3.95 -8.33
CA GLU A 336 22.92 3.59 -9.72
C GLU A 336 21.72 4.34 -10.32
N ILE A 337 20.73 4.70 -9.50
CA ILE A 337 19.44 5.28 -9.95
C ILE A 337 19.25 6.77 -9.59
N SER A 338 20.17 7.36 -8.81
CA SER A 338 20.16 8.77 -8.41
C SER A 338 20.42 9.76 -9.55
#